data_AF-A0A9N8K1J7-F1
#
_entry.id   AF-A0A9N8K1J7-F1
#
_cell.length_a   1.000
_cell.length_b   1.000
_cell.length_c   1.000
_cell.angle_alpha   90.00
_cell.angle_beta   90.00
_cell.angle_gamma   90.00
#
_symmetry.space_group_name_H-M   'P 1'
#
loop_
_entity.id
_entity.type
_entity.pdbx_description
1 polymer ?
#
loop_
_entity_poly.entity_id
_entity_poly.type
_entity_poly.pdbx_seq_one_letter_code
_entity_poly.pdbx_strand_id
1 'polypeptide(L)'
;MEEALDWVSENQSTVALTWVAVVFATAVLWFATKGESEAAVDFEVPLPKQCGPGWQGEVLQEPSLKISGSSAVQCYCPATGQLLGVINPSTPDGIDRAIARAQEAQRTWALTTFSQRRKVLRTLLK
;
A
#
# COMPACT_ATOMS: atom_id res chain seq x y z
N MET A 1 53.47 6.77 -20.52
CA MET A 1 52.66 5.59 -20.10
C MET A 1 53.38 4.84 -18.99
N GLU A 2 54.69 4.61 -19.13
CA GLU A 2 55.55 4.05 -18.08
C GLU A 2 55.60 4.91 -16.81
N GLU A 3 55.75 6.24 -16.93
CA GLU A 3 55.75 7.15 -15.76
C GLU A 3 54.48 7.08 -14.90
N ALA A 4 53.32 6.84 -15.51
CA ALA A 4 52.07 6.69 -14.79
C ALA A 4 51.98 5.34 -14.06
N LEU A 5 52.61 4.30 -14.60
CA LEU A 5 52.64 2.96 -13.99
C LEU A 5 53.62 2.92 -12.81
N ASP A 6 54.77 3.59 -12.93
CA ASP A 6 55.76 3.68 -11.84
C ASP A 6 55.23 4.46 -10.64
N TRP A 7 54.52 5.57 -10.89
CA TRP A 7 53.85 6.33 -9.83
C TRP A 7 52.77 5.49 -9.10
N VAL A 8 51.98 4.72 -9.85
CA VAL A 8 50.97 3.82 -9.27
C VAL A 8 51.63 2.70 -8.46
N SER A 9 52.77 2.16 -8.91
CA SER A 9 53.55 1.18 -8.17
C SER A 9 54.06 1.73 -6.84
N GLU A 10 54.60 2.94 -6.85
CA GLU A 10 55.17 3.58 -5.65
C GLU A 10 54.09 3.98 -4.63
N ASN A 11 52.91 4.38 -5.11
CA ASN A 11 51.77 4.75 -4.27
C ASN A 11 50.71 3.64 -4.13
N GLN A 12 51.04 2.39 -4.46
CA GLN A 12 50.08 1.28 -4.55
C GLN A 12 49.23 1.10 -3.28
N SER A 13 49.83 1.23 -2.09
CA SER A 13 49.10 1.14 -0.81
C SER A 13 48.13 2.32 -0.59
N THR A 14 48.52 3.53 -1.00
CA THR A 14 47.66 4.72 -0.87
C THR A 14 46.50 4.65 -1.86
N VAL A 15 46.77 4.24 -3.11
CA VAL A 15 45.76 3.99 -4.13
C VAL A 15 44.79 2.90 -3.66
N ALA A 16 45.28 1.79 -3.11
CA ALA A 16 44.42 0.73 -2.55
C ALA A 16 43.54 1.23 -1.39
N LEU A 17 44.09 1.99 -0.43
CA LEU A 17 43.34 2.55 0.68
C LEU A 17 42.26 3.55 0.23
N THR A 18 42.57 4.40 -0.76
CA THR A 18 41.57 5.32 -1.32
C THR A 18 40.43 4.58 -2.01
N TRP A 19 40.71 3.54 -2.79
CA TRP A 19 39.66 2.70 -3.40
C TRP A 19 38.82 1.98 -2.35
N VAL A 20 39.42 1.43 -1.31
CA VAL A 20 38.70 0.79 -0.20
C VAL A 20 37.79 1.82 0.50
N ALA A 21 38.28 3.02 0.78
CA ALA A 21 37.49 4.08 1.39
C ALA A 21 36.32 4.52 0.50
N VAL A 22 36.53 4.65 -0.81
CA VAL A 22 35.48 4.98 -1.78
C VAL A 22 34.42 3.88 -1.86
N VAL A 23 34.83 2.61 -1.94
CA VAL A 23 33.90 1.47 -1.96
C VAL A 23 33.12 1.38 -0.65
N PHE A 24 33.77 1.60 0.50
CA PHE A 24 33.10 1.61 1.79
C PHE A 24 32.10 2.76 1.91
N ALA A 25 32.48 3.98 1.53
CA ALA A 25 31.60 5.14 1.57
C ALA A 25 30.37 4.97 0.65
N THR A 26 30.57 4.42 -0.55
CA THR A 26 29.46 4.13 -1.49
C THR A 26 28.55 3.01 -0.98
N ALA A 27 29.10 1.95 -0.36
CA ALA A 27 28.31 0.91 0.28
C ALA A 27 27.48 1.46 1.45
N VAL A 28 28.11 2.23 2.36
CA VAL A 28 27.41 2.88 3.50
C VAL A 28 26.28 3.78 3.00
N LEU A 29 26.53 4.61 1.99
CA LEU A 29 25.51 5.47 1.38
C LEU A 29 24.35 4.64 0.82
N TRP A 30 24.66 3.59 0.06
CA TRP A 30 23.64 2.70 -0.53
C TRP A 30 22.80 1.98 0.53
N PHE A 31 23.41 1.51 1.62
CA PHE A 31 22.69 0.87 2.72
C PHE A 31 21.84 1.87 3.50
N ALA A 32 22.35 3.08 3.73
CA ALA A 32 21.63 4.14 4.45
C ALA A 32 20.38 4.61 3.67
N THR A 33 20.47 4.75 2.34
CA THR A 33 19.35 5.27 1.52
C THR A 33 18.36 4.19 1.06
N LYS A 34 18.73 2.90 1.13
CA LYS A 34 17.84 1.81 0.69
C LYS A 34 16.55 1.69 1.51
N GLY A 35 16.60 2.04 2.80
CA GLY A 35 15.49 1.89 3.73
C GLY A 35 14.29 2.80 3.44
N GLU A 36 14.51 3.99 2.89
CA GLU A 36 13.45 5.00 2.70
C GLU A 36 12.56 4.72 1.49
N SER A 37 13.05 3.95 0.51
CA SER A 37 12.32 3.68 -0.74
C SER A 37 10.97 2.97 -0.52
N GLU A 38 10.84 2.22 0.59
CA GLU A 38 9.63 1.46 0.92
C GLU A 38 8.86 2.04 2.12
N ALA A 39 9.17 3.27 2.54
CA ALA A 39 8.45 3.96 3.61
C ALA A 39 6.96 4.10 3.26
N ALA A 40 6.09 3.88 4.25
CA ALA A 40 4.65 4.04 4.11
C ALA A 40 4.30 5.48 3.72
N VAL A 41 3.28 5.63 2.87
CA VAL A 41 2.74 6.94 2.48
C VAL A 41 1.58 7.28 3.39
N ASP A 42 1.54 8.52 3.87
CA ASP A 42 0.40 9.00 4.66
C ASP A 42 -0.83 9.20 3.77
N PHE A 43 -1.94 8.59 4.19
CA PHE A 43 -3.26 8.84 3.62
C PHE A 43 -4.30 8.77 4.74
N GLU A 44 -5.38 9.52 4.59
CA GLU A 44 -6.45 9.57 5.57
C GLU A 44 -7.74 8.99 4.97
N VAL A 45 -8.38 8.12 5.73
CA VAL A 45 -9.72 7.62 5.42
C VAL A 45 -10.67 8.17 6.48
N PRO A 46 -11.71 8.94 6.12
CA PRO A 46 -12.62 9.48 7.10
C PRO A 46 -13.32 8.35 7.84
N LEU A 47 -13.35 8.45 9.17
CA LEU A 47 -14.07 7.49 10.00
C LEU A 47 -15.56 7.49 9.62
N PRO A 48 -16.20 6.31 9.49
CA PRO A 48 -17.63 6.25 9.30
C PRO A 48 -18.36 6.96 10.44
N LYS A 49 -19.41 7.73 10.12
CA LYS A 49 -20.24 8.43 11.13
C LYS A 49 -20.78 7.50 12.21
N GLN A 50 -21.01 6.23 11.88
CA GLN A 50 -21.52 5.18 12.75
C GLN A 50 -20.52 4.79 13.86
N CYS A 51 -19.23 5.08 13.67
CA CYS A 51 -18.19 4.88 14.67
C CYS A 51 -18.02 6.08 15.62
N GLY A 52 -18.75 7.17 15.38
CA GLY A 52 -18.66 8.38 16.21
C GLY A 52 -19.21 8.16 17.63
N PRO A 53 -18.63 8.78 18.65
CA PRO A 53 -19.15 8.69 20.01
C PRO A 53 -20.57 9.23 20.09
N GLY A 54 -21.46 8.49 20.75
CA GLY A 54 -22.87 8.88 20.90
C GLY A 54 -23.71 8.72 19.64
N TRP A 55 -23.21 8.05 18.59
CA TRP A 55 -24.01 7.74 17.42
C TRP A 55 -25.23 6.89 17.80
N GLN A 56 -26.41 7.31 17.34
CA GLN A 56 -27.65 6.55 17.46
C GLN A 56 -28.28 6.38 16.08
N GLY A 57 -28.38 5.12 15.64
CA GLY A 57 -29.11 4.75 14.43
C GLY A 57 -30.57 4.46 14.71
N GLU A 58 -31.36 4.40 13.63
CA GLU A 58 -32.73 3.89 13.66
C GLU A 58 -32.72 2.43 14.13
N VAL A 59 -33.48 2.12 15.19
CA VAL A 59 -33.61 0.74 15.69
C VAL A 59 -34.69 0.03 14.89
N LEU A 60 -34.30 -1.06 14.23
CA LEU A 60 -35.18 -1.87 13.42
C LEU A 60 -36.06 -2.75 14.31
N GLN A 61 -37.37 -2.76 14.06
CA GLN A 61 -38.32 -3.58 14.82
C GLN A 61 -38.13 -5.08 14.55
N GLU A 62 -37.93 -5.44 13.29
CA GLU A 62 -37.67 -6.81 12.83
C GLU A 62 -36.40 -6.82 11.97
N PRO A 63 -35.20 -6.88 12.59
CA PRO A 63 -33.95 -6.85 11.85
C PRO A 63 -33.82 -8.06 10.93
N SER A 64 -33.74 -7.80 9.62
CA SER A 64 -33.52 -8.81 8.58
C SER A 64 -32.39 -8.37 7.67
N LEU A 65 -31.69 -9.33 7.05
CA LEU A 65 -30.68 -9.03 6.04
C LEU A 65 -31.30 -8.56 4.72
N LYS A 66 -32.54 -8.96 4.43
CA LYS A 66 -33.25 -8.63 3.20
C LYS A 66 -34.45 -7.73 3.51
N ILE A 67 -34.53 -6.62 2.78
CA ILE A 67 -35.67 -5.71 2.82
C ILE A 67 -36.76 -6.26 1.90
N SER A 68 -37.96 -6.42 2.41
CA SER A 68 -39.11 -6.88 1.62
C SER A 68 -39.34 -5.98 0.40
N GLY A 69 -39.45 -6.59 -0.78
CA GLY A 69 -39.64 -5.85 -2.05
C GLY A 69 -38.38 -5.18 -2.61
N SER A 70 -37.21 -5.41 -2.04
CA SER A 70 -35.93 -4.88 -2.51
C SER A 70 -34.88 -5.98 -2.65
N SER A 71 -33.92 -5.78 -3.56
CA SER A 71 -32.72 -6.62 -3.68
C SER A 71 -31.60 -6.17 -2.73
N ALA A 72 -31.76 -5.05 -2.05
CA ALA A 72 -30.74 -4.47 -1.20
C ALA A 72 -30.51 -5.27 0.09
N VAL A 73 -29.25 -5.28 0.52
CA VAL A 73 -28.80 -5.85 1.79
C VAL A 73 -28.92 -4.79 2.87
N GLN A 74 -29.62 -5.12 3.95
CA GLN A 74 -29.77 -4.29 5.12
C GLN A 74 -28.66 -4.61 6.13
N CYS A 75 -27.76 -3.66 6.32
CA CYS A 75 -26.68 -3.76 7.29
C CYS A 75 -27.15 -3.16 8.61
N TYR A 76 -27.15 -3.95 9.67
CA TYR A 76 -27.55 -3.52 11.00
C TYR A 76 -26.59 -4.05 12.07
N CYS A 77 -26.56 -3.40 13.23
CA CYS A 77 -25.80 -3.86 14.38
C CYS A 77 -26.56 -5.01 15.07
N PRO A 78 -26.01 -6.23 15.15
CA PRO A 78 -26.72 -7.39 15.69
C PRO A 78 -27.01 -7.28 17.19
N ALA A 79 -26.24 -6.49 17.92
CA ALA A 79 -26.42 -6.31 19.37
C ALA A 79 -27.52 -5.29 19.72
N THR A 80 -27.70 -4.25 18.90
CA THR A 80 -28.63 -3.13 19.19
C THR A 80 -29.82 -3.05 18.25
N GLY A 81 -29.79 -3.77 17.12
CA GLY A 81 -30.78 -3.65 16.05
C GLY A 81 -30.69 -2.35 15.23
N GLN A 82 -29.68 -1.51 15.47
CA GLN A 82 -29.54 -0.22 14.79
C GLN A 82 -29.13 -0.38 13.32
N LEU A 83 -29.80 0.34 12.43
CA LEU A 83 -29.49 0.40 11.01
C LEU A 83 -28.14 1.10 10.78
N LEU A 84 -27.19 0.38 10.17
CA LEU A 84 -25.88 0.91 9.80
C LEU A 84 -25.87 1.44 8.37
N GLY A 85 -26.67 0.84 7.49
CA GLY A 85 -26.80 1.25 6.09
C GLY A 85 -27.53 0.22 5.23
N VAL A 86 -27.72 0.56 3.96
CA VAL A 86 -28.33 -0.31 2.96
C VAL A 86 -27.41 -0.36 1.74
N ILE A 87 -27.05 -1.57 1.31
CA ILE A 87 -26.11 -1.79 0.21
C ILE A 87 -26.79 -2.58 -0.89
N ASN A 88 -26.74 -2.07 -2.12
CA ASN A 88 -27.19 -2.82 -3.28
C ASN A 88 -26.13 -3.88 -3.65
N PRO A 89 -26.52 -5.16 -3.82
CA PRO A 89 -25.59 -6.16 -4.33
C PRO A 89 -25.16 -5.78 -5.75
N SER A 90 -23.94 -6.19 -6.13
CA SER A 90 -23.46 -5.99 -7.50
C SER A 90 -24.31 -6.80 -8.48
N THR A 91 -24.54 -6.24 -9.67
CA THR A 91 -25.16 -6.98 -10.78
C THR A 91 -24.12 -7.79 -11.54
N PRO A 92 -24.52 -8.81 -12.33
CA PRO A 92 -23.61 -9.50 -13.25
C PRO A 92 -22.79 -8.54 -14.13
N ASP A 93 -23.46 -7.59 -14.80
CA ASP A 93 -22.76 -6.56 -15.60
C ASP A 93 -21.80 -5.70 -14.75
N GLY A 94 -22.14 -5.44 -13.49
CA GLY A 94 -21.28 -4.72 -12.56
C GLY A 94 -20.01 -5.49 -12.22
N ILE A 95 -20.13 -6.82 -12.07
CA ILE A 95 -19.01 -7.72 -11.85
C ILE A 95 -18.14 -7.77 -13.12
N ASP A 96 -18.74 -7.90 -14.30
CA ASP A 96 -18.00 -7.92 -15.57
C ASP A 96 -17.19 -6.63 -15.78
N ARG A 97 -17.79 -5.47 -15.47
CA ARG A 97 -17.07 -4.19 -15.49
C ARG A 97 -15.94 -4.13 -14.47
N ALA A 98 -16.10 -4.70 -13.28
CA ALA A 98 -15.04 -4.76 -12.28
C ALA A 98 -13.87 -5.63 -12.76
N ILE A 99 -14.15 -6.78 -13.38
CA ILE A 99 -13.14 -7.67 -13.97
C ILE A 99 -12.39 -6.95 -15.09
N ALA A 100 -13.10 -6.29 -16.02
CA ALA A 100 -12.47 -5.55 -17.11
C ALA A 100 -11.52 -4.44 -16.59
N ARG A 101 -11.94 -3.67 -15.57
CA ARG A 101 -11.08 -2.66 -14.95
C ARG A 101 -9.87 -3.27 -14.24
N ALA A 102 -10.03 -4.41 -13.58
CA ALA A 102 -8.92 -5.11 -12.94
C ALA A 102 -7.92 -5.62 -13.98
N GLN A 103 -8.38 -6.17 -15.10
CA GLN A 103 -7.53 -6.61 -16.21
C GLN A 103 -6.72 -5.46 -16.81
N GLU A 104 -7.33 -4.29 -16.97
CA GLU A 104 -6.63 -3.08 -17.45
C GLU A 104 -5.55 -2.62 -16.46
N ALA A 105 -5.92 -2.45 -15.18
CA ALA A 105 -4.99 -2.03 -14.14
C ALA A 105 -3.82 -3.00 -13.95
N GLN A 106 -4.09 -4.30 -14.10
CA GLN A 106 -3.09 -5.36 -13.95
C GLN A 106 -1.92 -5.22 -14.93
N ARG A 107 -2.14 -4.69 -16.14
CA ARG A 107 -1.05 -4.50 -17.13
C ARG A 107 0.05 -3.60 -16.59
N THR A 108 -0.34 -2.52 -15.91
CA THR A 108 0.63 -1.58 -15.30
C THR A 108 1.13 -2.12 -13.97
N TRP A 109 0.25 -2.68 -13.14
CA TRP A 109 0.62 -3.21 -11.83
C TRP A 109 1.62 -4.38 -11.91
N ALA A 110 1.51 -5.23 -12.92
CA ALA A 110 2.42 -6.36 -13.14
C ALA A 110 3.89 -5.93 -13.36
N LEU A 111 4.11 -4.72 -13.88
CA LEU A 111 5.44 -4.16 -14.13
C LEU A 111 6.09 -3.58 -12.85
N THR A 112 5.37 -3.51 -11.74
CA THR A 112 5.90 -2.99 -10.47
C THR A 112 6.92 -3.94 -9.83
N THR A 113 7.92 -3.36 -9.18
CA THR A 113 8.93 -4.10 -8.42
C THR A 113 8.35 -4.63 -7.10
N PHE A 114 8.98 -5.65 -6.52
CA PHE A 114 8.62 -6.13 -5.17
C PHE A 114 8.69 -5.03 -4.11
N SER A 115 9.63 -4.10 -4.22
CA SER A 115 9.77 -2.96 -3.30
C SER A 115 8.56 -2.03 -3.36
N GLN A 116 8.10 -1.68 -4.57
CA GLN A 116 6.89 -0.87 -4.75
C GLN A 116 5.64 -1.58 -4.19
N ARG A 117 5.51 -2.90 -4.43
CA ARG A 117 4.39 -3.68 -3.88
C ARG A 117 4.40 -3.73 -2.34
N ARG A 118 5.58 -3.92 -1.73
CA ARG A 118 5.74 -3.85 -0.27
C ARG A 118 5.41 -2.46 0.27
N LYS A 119 5.81 -1.39 -0.43
CA LYS A 119 5.47 -0.01 -0.05
C LYS A 119 3.95 0.17 0.05
N VAL A 120 3.19 -0.30 -0.94
CA VAL A 120 1.72 -0.25 -0.91
C VAL A 120 1.16 -0.99 0.30
N LEU A 121 1.62 -2.21 0.59
CA LEU A 121 1.16 -2.97 1.75
C LEU A 121 1.53 -2.29 3.08
N ARG A 122 2.71 -1.68 3.19
CA ARG A 122 3.10 -0.90 4.38
C ARG A 122 2.24 0.35 4.54
N THR A 123 1.90 1.02 3.44
CA THR A 123 0.96 2.13 3.46
C THR A 123 -0.38 1.68 4.05
N LEU A 124 -0.96 0.56 3.56
CA LEU A 124 -2.27 0.08 4.03
C LEU A 124 -2.32 -0.38 5.50
N LEU A 125 -1.17 -0.65 6.14
CA LEU A 125 -1.10 -1.08 7.55
C LEU A 125 -0.98 0.09 8.54
N LYS A 126 -0.75 1.31 8.04
CA LYS A 126 -0.64 2.50 8.86
C LYS A 126 -2.02 2.95 9.34
#